data_AF-A0A227J9F2-F1
#
_entry.id   AF-A0A227J9F2-F1
#
_cell.length_a   1.000
_cell.length_b   1.000
_cell.length_c   1.000
_cell.angle_alpha   90.00
_cell.angle_beta   90.00
_cell.angle_gamma   90.00
#
_symmetry.space_group_name_H-M   'P 1'
#
loop_
_entity.id
_entity.type
_entity.pdbx_description
1 polymer ?
#
loop_
_entity_poly.entity_id
_entity_poly.type
_entity_poly.pdbx_seq_one_letter_code
_entity_poly.pdbx_strand_id
1 'polypeptide(L)' 'RNAWRNSSKKPVANQDLWMLIDELKAIRPRVSVEHLAGHSGIKGNEHSDRLARQAAEDKM' A
#
# COMPACT_ATOMS: atom_id res chain seq x y z
N ARG A 1 0.47 16.54 13.81
CA ARG A 1 0.29 16.18 12.37
C ARG A 1 1.22 17.08 11.56
N ASN A 2 2.34 16.59 11.03
CA ASN A 2 3.39 17.42 10.39
C ASN A 2 3.05 17.84 8.95
N ALA A 3 1.76 18.04 8.64
CA ALA A 3 1.27 18.38 7.30
C ALA A 3 1.89 17.53 6.16
N TRP A 4 2.02 16.21 6.37
CA TRP A 4 2.63 15.28 5.41
C TRP A 4 4.09 15.60 5.03
N ARG A 5 4.87 16.15 5.96
CA ARG A 5 6.31 16.41 5.78
C ARG A 5 7.17 15.49 6.63
N ASN A 6 8.32 15.09 6.09
CA ASN A 6 9.35 14.32 6.78
C ASN A 6 10.20 15.19 7.72
N SER A 7 11.17 14.59 8.43
CA SER A 7 12.08 15.29 9.35
C SER A 7 12.90 16.41 8.69
N SER A 8 13.17 16.28 7.38
CA SER A 8 13.84 17.29 6.56
C SER A 8 12.89 18.36 5.98
N LYS A 9 11.62 18.41 6.43
CA LYS A 9 10.57 19.33 5.96
C LYS A 9 10.15 19.17 4.49
N LYS A 10 10.59 18.09 3.83
CA LYS A 10 10.15 17.73 2.47
C LYS A 10 8.84 16.93 2.52
N PRO A 11 8.02 16.93 1.46
CA PRO A 11 6.90 16.00 1.33
C PRO A 11 7.35 14.56 1.61
N VAL A 12 6.49 13.76 2.24
CA VAL A 12 6.77 12.33 2.40
C VAL A 12 6.77 11.65 1.02
N ALA A 13 7.55 10.57 0.89
CA ALA A 13 7.54 9.78 -0.32
C ALA A 13 6.13 9.22 -0.58
N ASN A 14 5.68 9.25 -1.85
CA ASN A 14 4.37 8.76 -2.29
C ASN A 14 3.20 9.36 -1.50
N GLN A 15 3.30 10.66 -1.17
CA GLN A 15 2.29 11.36 -0.37
C GLN A 15 0.89 11.26 -0.96
N ASP A 16 0.77 11.35 -2.28
CA ASP A 16 -0.47 11.20 -3.05
C ASP A 16 -1.15 9.86 -2.77
N LEU A 17 -0.41 8.75 -2.84
CA LEU A 17 -0.93 7.41 -2.55
C LEU A 17 -1.36 7.28 -1.08
N TRP A 18 -0.58 7.84 -0.15
CA TRP A 18 -0.93 7.79 1.27
C TRP A 18 -2.17 8.60 1.63
N MET A 19 -2.34 9.78 1.02
CA MET A 19 -3.54 10.59 1.21
C MET A 19 -4.78 9.86 0.71
N LEU A 20 -4.70 9.21 -0.46
CA LEU A 20 -5.79 8.39 -0.99
C LEU A 20 -6.14 7.24 -0.04
N ILE A 21 -5.14 6.55 0.52
CA ILE A 21 -5.37 5.48 1.51
C ILE A 21 -6.03 6.03 2.78
N ASP A 22 -5.60 7.20 3.28
CA ASP A 22 -6.19 7.85 4.46
C ASP A 22 -7.69 8.17 4.24
N GLU A 23 -8.02 8.70 3.06
CA GLU A 23 -9.40 8.96 2.64
C GLU A 23 -10.24 7.67 2.55
N LEU A 24 -9.72 6.64 1.90
CA LEU A 24 -10.41 5.35 1.77
C LEU A 24 -10.65 4.68 3.13
N LYS A 25 -9.68 4.75 4.05
CA LYS A 25 -9.83 4.23 5.40
C LYS A 25 -10.87 5.00 6.21
N ALA A 26 -10.98 6.31 6.02
CA ALA A 26 -12.03 7.11 6.65
C ALA A 26 -13.44 6.68 6.17
N ILE A 27 -13.58 6.30 4.89
CA ILE A 27 -14.84 5.81 4.30
C ILE A 27 -15.15 4.35 4.69
N ARG A 28 -14.13 3.56 5.04
CA ARG A 28 -14.22 2.14 5.38
C ARG A 28 -13.51 1.82 6.71
N PRO A 29 -14.05 2.30 7.85
CA PRO A 29 -13.37 2.21 9.14
C PRO A 29 -13.21 0.77 9.68
N ARG A 30 -13.91 -0.21 9.11
CA ARG A 30 -13.83 -1.63 9.52
C ARG A 30 -12.70 -2.40 8.81
N VAL A 31 -11.99 -1.78 7.87
CA VAL A 31 -10.86 -2.43 7.17
C VAL A 31 -9.64 -2.42 8.10
N SER A 32 -9.14 -3.62 8.44
CA SER A 32 -7.85 -3.81 9.08
C SER A 32 -6.74 -3.97 8.05
N VAL A 33 -5.53 -3.53 8.41
CA VAL A 33 -4.32 -3.74 7.61
C VAL A 33 -3.36 -4.55 8.46
N GLU A 34 -2.90 -5.67 7.91
CA GLU A 34 -2.00 -6.59 8.57
C GLU A 34 -0.73 -6.73 7.73
N HIS A 35 0.42 -6.68 8.39
CA HIS A 35 1.70 -6.93 7.74
C HIS A 35 1.97 -8.44 7.80
N LEU A 36 1.92 -9.08 6.64
CA LEU A 36 2.15 -10.51 6.50
C LEU A 36 3.60 -10.77 6.08
N ALA A 37 4.15 -11.90 6.53
CA ALA A 37 5.45 -12.35 6.04
C ALA A 37 5.34 -12.78 4.57
N GLY A 38 6.25 -12.29 3.72
CA GLY A 38 6.33 -12.71 2.32
C GLY A 38 6.64 -14.20 2.18
N HIS A 39 6.12 -14.83 1.11
CA HIS A 39 6.38 -16.24 0.77
C HIS A 39 6.11 -17.25 1.91
N SER A 40 5.10 -16.97 2.74
CA SER A 40 4.77 -17.76 3.93
C SER A 40 3.66 -18.80 3.72
N GLY A 41 3.27 -19.10 2.48
CA GLY A 41 2.17 -20.03 2.20
C GLY A 41 0.77 -19.40 2.28
N ILE A 42 0.67 -18.08 2.49
CA ILE A 42 -0.63 -17.40 2.58
C ILE A 42 -1.22 -17.28 1.18
N LYS A 43 -2.11 -18.22 0.84
CA LYS A 43 -2.72 -18.37 -0.48
C LYS A 43 -3.20 -17.04 -1.10
N GLY A 44 -3.84 -16.17 -0.31
CA GLY A 44 -4.32 -14.87 -0.78
C GLY A 44 -3.18 -13.92 -1.16
N ASN A 45 -2.14 -13.84 -0.32
CA ASN A 45 -0.97 -13.00 -0.58
C ASN A 45 -0.19 -13.51 -1.80
N GLU A 46 0.06 -14.81 -1.89
CA GLU A 46 0.77 -15.43 -3.02
C GLU A 46 0.04 -15.22 -4.35
N HIS A 47 -1.29 -15.28 -4.33
CA HIS A 47 -2.08 -14.99 -5.52
C HIS A 47 -1.94 -13.53 -5.95
N SER A 48 -2.06 -12.58 -5.01
CA SER A 48 -1.86 -11.14 -5.27
C SER A 48 -0.45 -10.85 -5.80
N ASP A 49 0.57 -11.45 -5.20
CA ASP A 49 1.97 -11.37 -5.62
C ASP A 49 2.17 -11.82 -7.07
N ARG A 50 1.53 -12.93 -7.46
CA ARG A 50 1.62 -13.46 -8.83
C ARG A 50 0.94 -12.53 -9.82
N LEU A 51 -0.25 -12.01 -9.50
CA LEU A 51 -0.96 -11.05 -10.35
C LEU A 51 -0.17 -9.75 -10.53
N ALA A 52 0.41 -9.22 -9.45
CA ALA A 52 1.22 -8.01 -9.49
C ALA A 52 2.47 -8.21 -10.36
N ARG A 53 3.16 -9.36 -10.24
CA ARG A 53 4.30 -9.69 -11.11
C ARG A 53 3.90 -9.80 -12.58
N GLN A 54 2.80 -10.51 -12.85
CA GLN A 54 2.27 -10.63 -14.22
C GLN A 54 2.00 -9.24 -14.80
N ALA A 55 1.26 -8.38 -14.10
CA ALA A 55 0.95 -7.03 -14.60
C ALA A 55 2.20 -6.13 -14.80
N ALA A 56 3.26 -6.34 -14.02
CA ALA A 56 4.51 -5.60 -14.18
C ALA A 56 5.34 -6.10 -15.38
N GLU A 57 5.27 -7.40 -15.68
CA GLU A 57 5.95 -8.04 -16.80
C GLU A 57 5.19 -7.89 -18.12
N ASP A 58 3.86 -7.82 -18.05
CA ASP A 58 2.95 -7.55 -19.17
C ASP A 58 3.09 -6.08 -19.61
N LYS A 59 4.27 -5.76 -20.13
CA LYS A 59 4.54 -4.53 -20.86
C LYS A 59 3.78 -4.60 -22.17
N MET A 60 2.57 -4.03 -22.19
CA MET A 60 2.00 -3.49 -23.43
C MET A 60 2.89 -2.36 -23.95
#